data_AF-A0A7U9S2Y3-F1
#
_entry.id   AF-A0A7U9S2Y3-F1
#
_cell.length_a   1.000
_cell.length_b   1.000
_cell.length_c   1.000
_cell.angle_alpha   90.00
_cell.angle_beta   90.00
_cell.angle_gamma   90.00
#
_symmetry.space_group_name_H-M   'P 1'
#
loop_
_entity.id
_entity.type
_entity.pdbx_description
1 polymer ?
#
loop_
_entity_poly.entity_id
_entity_poly.type
_entity_poly.pdbx_seq_one_letter_code
_entity_poly.pdbx_strand_id
1 'polypeptide(L)'
;MIKTLSNIFKQDKEKFVIPKGVQQAIPIQAVWADGIFQIGRNKFARTYKFVDINYAVASREDKEAMFLEYSELLNSFDSGATTKITINNRRLNKQDFEKAILIPMQEDGLDLYRKEYNAMLLEKATGANSIVQEKYVTVSVYKKSIEEARTYFARIGTDLVSHFSRLGSKCVEMDATDKLRALHDFYRTGEETSFRFDLSETMRKGHSFKDFICPDSLEFEKDHFRMGNRYGRVLFLREYASYIKDNMIAELTDLSRNLMMSIDVIPIPTDEAVREVENRLLGVETNITNWQRKQNANNNFSAVVPYDMEQQRKESKEFLDDLTTRDQRMMFAVLTLVHTADTKEQLDADTDTILTVARKHLCQFSTLKYQQMDGLNTALPIGHRKINALRTLTTESLAVLMPFRVQEIMDEGGIYCGENAISHNLIMCNKAKLLNPNSFLLGVPGSGKSFSAKMLIVFLALATGDDILICDPEREVRQEVA
;
A
#
# COMPACT_ATOMS: atom_id res chain seq x y z
N MET A 1 17.23 23.07 -11.20
CA MET A 1 16.10 22.31 -10.63
C MET A 1 15.14 22.04 -11.76
N ILE A 2 14.81 20.78 -11.99
CA ILE A 2 13.82 20.30 -12.96
C ILE A 2 12.54 21.16 -12.85
N LYS A 3 12.11 21.76 -13.96
CA LYS A 3 10.89 22.56 -14.16
C LYS A 3 9.65 21.85 -13.63
N THR A 4 9.48 20.56 -13.87
CA THR A 4 8.35 19.78 -13.33
C THR A 4 8.32 19.83 -11.80
N LEU A 5 9.45 19.57 -11.15
CA LEU A 5 9.57 19.66 -9.68
C LEU A 5 9.32 21.09 -9.17
N SER A 6 9.88 22.09 -9.84
CA SER A 6 9.71 23.51 -9.51
C SER A 6 8.23 23.94 -9.58
N ASN A 7 7.53 23.50 -10.62
CA ASN A 7 6.10 23.75 -10.78
C ASN A 7 5.29 23.09 -9.66
N ILE A 8 5.55 21.81 -9.38
CA ILE A 8 4.87 21.08 -8.30
C ILE A 8 5.10 21.75 -6.95
N PHE A 9 6.34 22.12 -6.61
CA PHE A 9 6.64 22.83 -5.36
C PHE A 9 5.95 24.19 -5.28
N LYS A 10 5.84 24.92 -6.40
CA LYS A 10 5.11 26.18 -6.45
C LYS A 10 3.61 25.97 -6.24
N GLN A 11 3.06 24.90 -6.81
CA GLN A 11 1.63 24.57 -6.71
C GLN A 11 1.26 24.00 -5.34
N ASP A 12 2.12 23.19 -4.72
CA ASP A 12 1.98 22.63 -3.37
C ASP A 12 2.31 23.67 -2.27
N LYS A 13 2.77 24.87 -2.65
CA LYS A 13 3.11 25.91 -1.68
C LYS A 13 1.86 26.44 -0.99
N GLU A 14 1.67 26.00 0.25
CA GLU A 14 0.62 26.48 1.14
C GLU A 14 1.19 27.42 2.21
N LYS A 15 0.34 28.31 2.74
CA LYS A 15 0.71 29.09 3.92
C LYS A 15 0.71 28.15 5.12
N PHE A 16 1.76 28.20 5.94
CA PHE A 16 1.75 27.50 7.21
C PHE A 16 0.66 28.12 8.10
N VAL A 17 -0.27 27.28 8.56
CA VAL A 17 -1.36 27.66 9.45
C VAL A 17 -1.36 26.68 10.60
N ILE A 18 -1.32 27.20 11.82
CA ILE A 18 -1.48 26.40 13.03
C ILE A 18 -2.95 25.95 13.10
N PRO A 19 -3.26 24.65 13.07
CA PRO A 19 -4.62 24.17 13.18
C PRO A 19 -5.24 24.62 14.51
N LYS A 20 -6.43 25.21 14.47
CA LYS A 20 -7.20 25.60 15.66
C LYS A 20 -8.09 24.47 16.20
N GLY A 21 -8.18 23.37 15.47
CA GLY A 21 -8.97 22.18 15.81
C GLY A 21 -8.55 20.99 14.95
N VAL A 22 -8.98 19.79 15.36
CA VAL A 22 -8.58 18.52 14.73
C VAL A 22 -8.96 18.48 13.26
N GLN A 23 -10.15 18.99 12.90
CA GLN A 23 -10.61 19.04 11.49
C GLN A 23 -9.67 19.82 10.57
N GLN A 24 -8.95 20.82 11.10
CA GLN A 24 -8.02 21.63 10.31
C GLN A 24 -6.68 20.93 10.04
N ALA A 25 -6.34 19.90 10.83
CA ALA A 25 -5.15 19.09 10.58
C ALA A 25 -5.30 18.17 9.35
N ILE A 26 -6.55 17.85 8.96
CA ILE A 26 -6.87 17.03 7.78
C ILE A 26 -7.03 17.95 6.55
N PRO A 27 -6.15 17.90 5.54
CA PRO A 27 -6.06 18.88 4.45
C PRO A 27 -7.05 18.62 3.30
N ILE A 28 -8.29 18.23 3.62
CA ILE A 28 -9.36 18.03 2.64
C ILE A 28 -10.30 19.24 2.72
N GLN A 29 -10.62 19.86 1.58
CA GLN A 29 -11.50 21.03 1.51
C GLN A 29 -12.94 20.64 1.14
N ALA A 30 -13.08 19.77 0.15
CA ALA A 30 -14.37 19.30 -0.34
C ALA A 30 -14.28 17.85 -0.80
N VAL A 31 -15.42 17.16 -0.79
CA VAL A 31 -15.58 15.78 -1.26
C VAL A 31 -16.79 15.71 -2.18
N TRP A 32 -16.71 14.93 -3.25
CA TRP A 32 -17.82 14.63 -4.16
C TRP A 32 -18.17 13.16 -4.10
N ALA A 33 -19.44 12.82 -4.39
CA ALA A 33 -19.96 11.45 -4.30
C ALA A 33 -19.14 10.42 -5.11
N ASP A 34 -18.55 10.84 -6.23
CA ASP A 34 -17.71 10.04 -7.13
C ASP A 34 -16.29 9.75 -6.59
N GLY A 35 -16.03 10.10 -5.32
CA GLY A 35 -14.77 9.83 -4.62
C GLY A 35 -13.66 10.87 -4.88
N ILE A 36 -13.95 11.94 -5.63
CA ILE A 36 -12.98 13.01 -5.85
C ILE A 36 -12.89 13.86 -4.58
N PHE A 37 -11.67 14.11 -4.10
CA PHE A 37 -11.38 15.01 -2.98
C PHE A 37 -10.66 16.25 -3.51
N GLN A 38 -11.04 17.44 -3.04
CA GLN A 38 -10.29 18.67 -3.28
C GLN A 38 -9.36 18.93 -2.10
N ILE A 39 -8.11 19.18 -2.45
CA ILE A 39 -6.98 19.40 -1.56
C ILE A 39 -6.42 20.76 -1.92
N GLY A 40 -6.26 21.65 -0.95
CA GLY A 40 -5.87 23.03 -1.27
C GLY A 40 -6.84 23.66 -2.29
N ARG A 41 -6.38 24.67 -3.02
CA ARG A 41 -7.26 25.47 -3.89
C ARG A 41 -7.68 24.75 -5.17
N ASN A 42 -6.74 24.15 -5.89
CA ASN A 42 -6.95 23.63 -7.26
C ASN A 42 -6.37 22.22 -7.45
N LYS A 43 -6.10 21.48 -6.38
CA LYS A 43 -5.60 20.11 -6.46
C LYS A 43 -6.76 19.17 -6.16
N PHE A 44 -6.96 18.20 -7.03
CA PHE A 44 -7.98 17.17 -6.88
C PHE A 44 -7.30 15.82 -6.78
N ALA A 45 -7.88 14.89 -6.03
CA ALA A 45 -7.36 13.54 -5.89
C ALA A 45 -8.47 12.51 -5.98
N ARG A 46 -8.17 11.39 -6.64
CA ARG A 46 -9.04 10.22 -6.73
C ARG A 46 -8.28 8.97 -6.34
N THR A 47 -8.95 8.06 -5.66
CA THR A 47 -8.33 6.85 -5.09
C THR A 47 -9.03 5.61 -5.62
N TYR A 48 -8.23 4.58 -5.88
CA TYR A 48 -8.67 3.27 -6.33
C TYR A 48 -8.10 2.23 -5.37
N LYS A 49 -8.90 1.22 -5.05
CA LYS A 49 -8.48 0.07 -4.23
C LYS A 49 -8.06 -1.06 -5.15
N PHE A 50 -6.93 -1.70 -4.87
CA PHE A 50 -6.49 -2.87 -5.63
C PHE A 50 -6.15 -4.06 -4.73
N VAL A 51 -6.31 -5.26 -5.28
CA VAL A 51 -6.12 -6.53 -4.55
C VAL A 51 -4.68 -7.00 -4.70
N ASP A 52 -4.13 -7.65 -3.68
CA ASP A 52 -2.80 -8.26 -3.74
C ASP A 52 -2.75 -9.40 -4.77
N ILE A 53 -1.54 -9.76 -5.20
CA ILE A 53 -1.27 -10.91 -6.08
C ILE A 53 -0.27 -11.85 -5.40
N ASN A 54 -0.22 -13.10 -5.87
CA ASN A 54 0.67 -14.12 -5.33
C ASN A 54 2.12 -13.98 -5.83
N TYR A 55 2.77 -12.86 -5.47
CA TYR A 55 4.15 -12.59 -5.87
C TYR A 55 5.16 -13.47 -5.13
N ALA A 56 5.01 -13.67 -3.81
CA ALA A 56 6.02 -14.35 -3.00
C ALA A 56 6.25 -15.82 -3.41
N VAL A 57 5.18 -16.54 -3.77
CA VAL A 57 5.20 -17.94 -4.24
C VAL A 57 5.42 -18.10 -5.75
N ALA A 58 5.42 -17.01 -6.51
CA ALA A 58 5.58 -17.09 -7.95
C ALA A 58 6.96 -17.67 -8.34
N SER A 59 7.00 -18.34 -9.48
CA SER A 59 8.26 -18.82 -10.09
C SER A 59 9.16 -17.62 -10.40
N ARG A 60 10.45 -17.88 -10.70
CA ARG A 60 11.36 -16.80 -11.06
C ARG A 60 10.91 -16.14 -12.36
N GLU A 61 10.52 -16.93 -13.36
CA GLU A 61 10.02 -16.41 -14.64
C GLU A 61 8.77 -15.55 -14.45
N ASP A 62 7.82 -16.00 -13.61
CA ASP A 62 6.61 -15.23 -13.31
C ASP A 62 6.91 -13.94 -12.55
N LYS A 63 7.86 -13.96 -11.60
CA LYS A 63 8.30 -12.75 -10.88
C LYS A 63 8.91 -11.72 -11.83
N GLU A 64 9.75 -12.16 -12.76
CA GLU A 64 10.34 -11.30 -13.78
C GLU A 64 9.24 -10.68 -14.67
N ALA A 65 8.25 -11.47 -15.10
CA ALA A 65 7.10 -10.97 -15.86
C ALA A 65 6.24 -9.95 -15.06
N MET A 66 5.92 -10.26 -13.80
CA MET A 66 5.19 -9.34 -12.91
C MET A 66 5.96 -8.04 -12.67
N PHE A 67 7.29 -8.12 -12.53
CA PHE A 67 8.14 -6.95 -12.35
C PHE A 67 8.13 -6.03 -13.60
N LEU A 68 8.17 -6.61 -14.80
CA LEU A 68 8.07 -5.86 -16.05
C LEU A 68 6.69 -5.20 -16.20
N GLU A 69 5.60 -5.93 -15.95
CA GLU A 69 4.24 -5.36 -15.99
C GLU A 69 4.04 -4.24 -14.96
N TYR A 70 4.66 -4.36 -13.77
CA TYR A 70 4.63 -3.31 -12.77
C TYR A 70 5.47 -2.10 -13.21
N SER A 71 6.59 -2.31 -13.89
CA SER A 71 7.40 -1.24 -14.48
C SER A 71 6.61 -0.48 -15.55
N GLU A 72 5.83 -1.18 -16.38
CA GLU A 72 4.90 -0.57 -17.34
C GLU A 72 3.80 0.26 -16.65
N LEU A 73 3.24 -0.23 -15.54
CA LEU A 73 2.31 0.55 -14.72
C LEU A 73 2.96 1.85 -14.22
N LEU A 74 4.18 1.79 -13.68
CA LEU A 74 4.90 2.98 -13.23
C LEU A 74 5.17 3.95 -14.39
N ASN A 75 5.58 3.42 -15.54
CA ASN A 75 5.78 4.20 -16.76
C ASN A 75 4.49 4.85 -17.28
N SER A 76 3.31 4.30 -16.98
CA SER A 76 2.02 4.90 -17.35
C SER A 76 1.66 6.16 -16.55
N PHE A 77 2.35 6.44 -15.44
CA PHE A 77 2.03 7.59 -14.59
C PHE A 77 2.26 8.91 -15.33
N ASP A 78 1.27 9.81 -15.26
CA ASP A 78 1.30 11.12 -15.91
C ASP A 78 2.28 12.08 -15.19
N SER A 79 3.21 12.68 -15.95
CA SER A 79 4.18 13.66 -15.45
C SER A 79 3.55 14.95 -14.90
N GLY A 80 2.28 15.23 -15.23
CA GLY A 80 1.52 16.36 -14.69
C GLY A 80 0.82 16.09 -13.35
N ALA A 81 0.93 14.87 -12.82
CA ALA A 81 0.26 14.42 -11.61
C ALA A 81 1.24 13.85 -10.58
N THR A 82 0.76 13.68 -9.34
CA THR A 82 1.44 12.89 -8.31
C THR A 82 0.61 11.65 -8.05
N THR A 83 1.22 10.49 -8.23
CA THR A 83 0.59 9.19 -7.96
C THR A 83 1.18 8.60 -6.70
N LYS A 84 0.34 8.11 -5.81
CA LYS A 84 0.73 7.49 -4.55
C LYS A 84 0.24 6.07 -4.52
N ILE A 85 1.10 5.14 -4.13
CA ILE A 85 0.71 3.78 -3.76
C ILE A 85 0.74 3.71 -2.23
N THR A 86 -0.34 3.22 -1.63
CA THR A 86 -0.49 3.13 -0.17
C THR A 86 -0.78 1.69 0.21
N ILE A 87 -0.07 1.20 1.23
CA ILE A 87 -0.32 -0.08 1.88
C ILE A 87 -0.79 0.23 3.30
N ASN A 88 -2.00 -0.21 3.63
CA ASN A 88 -2.64 -0.03 4.92
C ASN A 88 -2.75 -1.37 5.63
N ASN A 89 -1.96 -1.56 6.67
CA ASN A 89 -2.14 -2.64 7.63
C ASN A 89 -3.11 -2.17 8.70
N ARG A 90 -4.27 -2.81 8.75
CA ARG A 90 -5.24 -2.64 9.82
C ARG A 90 -5.39 -3.91 10.61
N ARG A 91 -5.37 -3.81 11.93
CA ARG A 91 -5.78 -4.90 12.81
C ARG A 91 -7.30 -5.04 12.71
N LEU A 92 -7.78 -6.25 12.45
CA LEU A 92 -9.21 -6.51 12.48
C LEU A 92 -9.77 -6.31 13.89
N ASN A 93 -10.93 -5.66 13.97
CA ASN A 93 -11.69 -5.63 15.21
C ASN A 93 -12.09 -7.06 15.57
N LYS A 94 -11.74 -7.50 16.77
CA LYS A 94 -11.97 -8.88 17.21
C LYS A 94 -13.45 -9.28 17.07
N GLN A 95 -14.38 -8.40 17.44
CA GLN A 95 -15.81 -8.73 17.41
C GLN A 95 -16.33 -8.88 15.97
N ASP A 96 -15.89 -8.02 15.05
CA ASP A 96 -16.31 -8.10 13.65
C ASP A 96 -15.67 -9.29 12.95
N PHE A 97 -14.41 -9.58 13.28
CA PHE A 97 -13.73 -10.74 12.75
C PHE A 97 -14.42 -12.04 13.20
N GLU A 98 -14.72 -12.15 14.50
CA GLU A 98 -15.48 -13.28 15.05
C GLU A 98 -16.84 -13.41 14.34
N LYS A 99 -17.62 -12.34 14.22
CA LYS A 99 -18.91 -12.40 13.50
C LYS A 99 -18.77 -12.85 12.04
N ALA A 100 -17.67 -12.48 11.37
CA ALA A 100 -17.46 -12.82 9.97
C ALA A 100 -17.03 -14.28 9.75
N ILE A 101 -16.38 -14.90 10.74
CA ILE A 101 -15.85 -16.27 10.60
C ILE A 101 -16.69 -17.33 11.32
N LEU A 102 -17.45 -16.97 12.35
CA LEU A 102 -18.18 -17.92 13.18
C LEU A 102 -19.47 -18.39 12.51
N ILE A 103 -19.76 -19.68 12.66
CA ILE A 103 -21.02 -20.29 12.23
C ILE A 103 -22.13 -19.84 13.18
N PRO A 104 -23.26 -19.30 12.68
CA PRO A 104 -24.39 -18.91 13.52
C PRO A 104 -25.06 -20.13 14.14
N MET A 105 -25.47 -20.01 15.41
CA MET A 105 -26.28 -21.04 16.09
C MET A 105 -27.70 -21.06 15.51
N GLN A 106 -28.30 -22.25 15.38
CA GLN A 106 -29.60 -22.42 14.73
C GLN A 106 -30.65 -23.13 15.59
N GLU A 107 -30.29 -23.63 16.78
CA GLU A 107 -31.18 -24.36 17.68
C GLU A 107 -31.83 -25.62 17.04
N ASP A 108 -31.18 -26.20 16.04
CA ASP A 108 -31.62 -27.38 15.26
C ASP A 108 -31.12 -28.72 15.85
N GLY A 109 -30.47 -28.68 17.01
CA GLY A 109 -29.85 -29.84 17.65
C GLY A 109 -28.38 -30.09 17.26
N LEU A 110 -27.83 -29.35 16.28
CA LEU A 110 -26.43 -29.46 15.83
C LEU A 110 -25.50 -28.39 16.45
N ASP A 111 -26.04 -27.52 17.31
CA ASP A 111 -25.29 -26.41 17.91
C ASP A 111 -24.11 -26.85 18.80
N LEU A 112 -24.11 -28.08 19.32
CA LEU A 112 -22.94 -28.64 20.00
C LEU A 112 -21.73 -28.67 19.06
N TYR A 113 -21.91 -29.15 17.83
CA TYR A 113 -20.85 -29.20 16.83
C TYR A 113 -20.47 -27.81 16.31
N ARG A 114 -21.44 -26.90 16.17
CA ARG A 114 -21.15 -25.50 15.82
C ARG A 114 -20.28 -24.84 16.89
N LYS A 115 -20.52 -25.12 18.18
CA LYS A 115 -19.69 -24.60 19.29
C LYS A 115 -18.26 -25.13 19.24
N GLU A 116 -18.08 -26.43 19.04
CA GLU A 116 -16.75 -27.05 18.90
C GLU A 116 -16.00 -26.46 17.69
N TYR A 117 -16.69 -26.33 16.56
CA TYR A 117 -16.09 -25.79 15.36
C TYR A 117 -15.71 -24.31 15.51
N ASN A 118 -16.61 -23.51 16.08
CA ASN A 118 -16.34 -22.11 16.39
C ASN A 118 -15.16 -21.96 17.35
N ALA A 119 -15.00 -22.85 18.33
CA ALA A 119 -13.82 -22.84 19.21
C ALA A 119 -12.52 -23.10 18.44
N MET A 120 -12.53 -24.06 17.50
CA MET A 120 -11.38 -24.33 16.63
C MET A 120 -11.05 -23.12 15.74
N LEU A 121 -12.06 -22.48 15.14
CA LEU A 121 -11.85 -21.27 14.33
C LEU A 121 -11.26 -20.12 15.15
N LEU A 122 -11.72 -19.93 16.39
CA LEU A 122 -11.18 -18.92 17.31
C LEU A 122 -9.72 -19.20 17.69
N GLU A 123 -9.36 -20.46 17.94
CA GLU A 123 -7.98 -20.86 18.23
C GLU A 123 -7.06 -20.53 17.04
N LYS A 124 -7.51 -20.89 15.84
CA LYS A 124 -6.81 -20.63 14.58
C LYS A 124 -6.68 -19.14 14.27
N ALA A 125 -7.76 -18.38 14.47
CA ALA A 125 -7.80 -16.93 14.39
C ALA A 125 -6.84 -16.24 15.35
N THR A 126 -6.66 -16.78 16.56
CA THR A 126 -5.80 -16.21 17.60
C THR A 126 -4.31 -16.45 17.30
N GLY A 127 -3.98 -17.57 16.65
CA GLY A 127 -2.64 -17.86 16.14
C GLY A 127 -2.31 -17.13 14.82
N ALA A 128 -3.34 -16.76 14.05
CA ALA A 128 -3.20 -16.02 12.80
C ALA A 128 -2.78 -14.56 13.02
N ASN A 129 -2.03 -14.02 12.07
CA ASN A 129 -1.64 -12.61 12.08
C ASN A 129 -2.89 -11.78 11.77
N SER A 130 -3.62 -11.25 12.77
CA SER A 130 -4.95 -10.61 12.60
C SER A 130 -4.94 -9.26 11.86
N ILE A 131 -4.05 -9.10 10.87
CA ILE A 131 -3.88 -7.93 10.03
C ILE A 131 -4.48 -8.19 8.67
N VAL A 132 -5.33 -7.26 8.28
CA VAL A 132 -5.76 -7.11 6.89
C VAL A 132 -4.91 -6.03 6.26
N GLN A 133 -4.36 -6.37 5.10
CA GLN A 133 -3.63 -5.43 4.28
C GLN A 133 -4.53 -4.93 3.15
N GLU A 134 -4.73 -3.63 3.07
CA GLU A 134 -5.46 -2.98 1.98
C GLU A 134 -4.51 -2.10 1.18
N LYS A 135 -4.68 -2.07 -0.14
CA LYS A 135 -3.80 -1.35 -1.03
C LYS A 135 -4.58 -0.36 -1.88
N TYR A 136 -4.01 0.82 -2.01
CA TYR A 136 -4.64 1.95 -2.68
C TYR A 136 -3.68 2.59 -3.66
N VAL A 137 -4.18 3.02 -4.81
CA VAL A 137 -3.51 3.97 -5.69
C VAL A 137 -4.29 5.28 -5.68
N THR A 138 -3.63 6.37 -5.33
CA THR A 138 -4.23 7.72 -5.29
C THR A 138 -3.52 8.62 -6.28
N VAL A 139 -4.25 9.15 -7.25
CA VAL A 139 -3.72 10.10 -8.23
C VAL A 139 -4.21 11.49 -7.87
N SER A 140 -3.30 12.46 -7.83
CA SER A 140 -3.60 13.86 -7.55
C SER A 140 -3.09 14.77 -8.66
N VAL A 141 -3.92 15.74 -9.07
CA VAL A 141 -3.63 16.61 -10.22
C VAL A 141 -4.15 18.04 -9.97
N TYR A 142 -3.50 19.02 -10.56
CA TYR A 142 -3.98 20.41 -10.56
C TYR A 142 -4.90 20.68 -11.74
N LYS A 143 -6.13 21.10 -11.48
CA LYS A 143 -7.15 21.46 -12.49
C LYS A 143 -7.89 22.72 -12.08
N LYS A 144 -8.50 23.42 -13.06
CA LYS A 144 -9.21 24.67 -12.78
C LYS A 144 -10.60 24.44 -12.20
N SER A 145 -11.22 23.32 -12.53
CA SER A 145 -12.55 22.94 -12.07
C SER A 145 -12.67 21.44 -11.80
N ILE A 146 -13.73 21.07 -11.09
CA ILE A 146 -14.05 19.68 -10.80
C ILE A 146 -14.40 18.89 -12.07
N GLU A 147 -15.02 19.53 -13.07
CA GLU A 147 -15.37 18.90 -14.35
C GLU A 147 -14.11 18.49 -15.12
N GLU A 148 -13.11 19.38 -15.21
CA GLU A 148 -11.81 19.05 -15.81
C GLU A 148 -11.10 17.91 -15.07
N ALA A 149 -11.20 17.90 -13.73
CA ALA A 149 -10.64 16.84 -12.90
C ALA A 149 -11.36 15.50 -13.13
N ARG A 150 -12.68 15.50 -13.22
CA ARG A 150 -13.48 14.30 -13.47
C ARG A 150 -13.16 13.68 -14.84
N THR A 151 -13.07 14.50 -15.90
CA THR A 151 -12.67 14.02 -17.23
C THR A 151 -11.27 13.40 -17.21
N TYR A 152 -10.33 14.04 -16.49
CA TYR A 152 -8.99 13.51 -16.33
C TYR A 152 -8.98 12.15 -15.61
N PHE A 153 -9.70 12.04 -14.49
CA PHE A 153 -9.73 10.82 -13.70
C PHE A 153 -10.48 9.67 -14.37
N ALA A 154 -11.49 9.93 -15.21
CA ALA A 154 -12.17 8.88 -15.97
C ALA A 154 -11.21 8.16 -16.95
N ARG A 155 -10.33 8.93 -17.60
CA ARG A 155 -9.29 8.39 -18.48
C ARG A 155 -8.26 7.59 -17.68
N ILE A 156 -7.65 8.23 -16.68
CA ILE A 156 -6.60 7.60 -15.86
C ILE A 156 -7.12 6.37 -15.11
N GLY A 157 -8.36 6.39 -14.62
CA GLY A 157 -8.97 5.25 -13.96
C GLY A 157 -9.05 4.03 -14.88
N THR A 158 -9.46 4.23 -16.14
CA THR A 158 -9.52 3.15 -17.14
C THR A 158 -8.13 2.56 -17.39
N ASP A 159 -7.12 3.41 -17.56
CA ASP A 159 -5.74 3.00 -17.79
C ASP A 159 -5.19 2.20 -16.59
N LEU A 160 -5.37 2.71 -15.37
CA LEU A 160 -4.95 2.05 -14.14
C LEU A 160 -5.61 0.66 -13.99
N VAL A 161 -6.93 0.57 -14.17
CA VAL A 161 -7.65 -0.71 -14.09
C VAL A 161 -7.10 -1.71 -15.12
N SER A 162 -6.77 -1.25 -16.33
CA SER A 162 -6.16 -2.09 -17.36
C SER A 162 -4.78 -2.62 -16.95
N HIS A 163 -3.89 -1.76 -16.44
CA HIS A 163 -2.56 -2.17 -15.98
C HIS A 163 -2.62 -3.14 -14.78
N PHE A 164 -3.44 -2.85 -13.78
CA PHE A 164 -3.62 -3.78 -12.65
C PHE A 164 -4.21 -5.11 -13.09
N SER A 165 -5.15 -5.11 -14.04
CA SER A 165 -5.71 -6.35 -14.58
C SER A 165 -4.67 -7.22 -15.29
N ARG A 166 -3.69 -6.62 -16.00
CA ARG A 166 -2.57 -7.37 -16.60
C ARG A 166 -1.66 -8.02 -15.56
N LEU A 167 -1.47 -7.34 -14.42
CA LEU A 167 -0.78 -7.90 -13.26
C LEU A 167 -1.56 -9.02 -12.54
N GLY A 168 -2.81 -9.30 -12.94
CA GLY A 168 -3.70 -10.21 -12.22
C GLY A 168 -4.32 -9.60 -10.95
N SER A 169 -4.22 -8.29 -10.78
CA SER A 169 -4.79 -7.55 -9.65
C SER A 169 -6.11 -6.88 -10.04
N LYS A 170 -7.16 -7.12 -9.24
CA LYS A 170 -8.43 -6.39 -9.40
C LYS A 170 -8.28 -4.99 -8.83
N CYS A 171 -8.48 -3.96 -9.63
CA CYS A 171 -8.50 -2.55 -9.22
C CYS A 171 -9.89 -1.96 -9.41
N VAL A 172 -10.41 -1.26 -8.40
CA VAL A 172 -11.75 -0.66 -8.40
C VAL A 172 -11.70 0.79 -7.93
N GLU A 173 -12.53 1.64 -8.52
CA GLU A 173 -12.69 3.03 -8.08
C GLU A 173 -13.37 3.06 -6.71
N MET A 174 -12.94 3.96 -5.82
CA MET A 174 -13.59 4.19 -4.52
C MET A 174 -14.51 5.39 -4.60
N ASP A 175 -15.70 5.27 -4.01
CA ASP A 175 -16.60 6.40 -3.83
C ASP A 175 -16.19 7.27 -2.62
N ALA A 176 -16.96 8.32 -2.34
CA ALA A 176 -16.69 9.19 -1.18
C ALA A 176 -16.73 8.43 0.15
N THR A 177 -17.68 7.53 0.30
CA THR A 177 -17.94 6.78 1.53
C THR A 177 -16.81 5.78 1.79
N ASP A 178 -16.37 5.06 0.77
CA ASP A 178 -15.27 4.11 0.81
C ASP A 178 -13.96 4.81 1.22
N LYS A 179 -13.67 5.95 0.59
CA LYS A 179 -12.44 6.70 0.87
C LYS A 179 -12.47 7.34 2.25
N LEU A 180 -13.62 7.87 2.68
CA LEU A 180 -13.80 8.38 4.05
C LEU A 180 -13.71 7.27 5.09
N ARG A 181 -14.24 6.07 4.80
CA ARG A 181 -14.11 4.89 5.67
C ARG A 181 -12.64 4.51 5.85
N ALA A 182 -11.86 4.45 4.77
CA ALA A 182 -10.43 4.13 4.86
C ALA A 182 -9.65 5.15 5.74
N LEU A 183 -10.02 6.43 5.70
CA LEU A 183 -9.44 7.44 6.58
C LEU A 183 -9.96 7.34 8.01
N HIS A 184 -11.26 7.11 8.19
CA HIS A 184 -11.89 6.89 9.49
C HIS A 184 -11.21 5.74 10.23
N ASP A 185 -11.06 4.58 9.60
CA ASP A 185 -10.51 3.38 10.26
C ASP A 185 -9.06 3.59 10.71
N PHE A 186 -8.32 4.46 10.01
CA PHE A 186 -6.99 4.88 10.44
C PHE A 186 -7.05 5.88 11.60
N TYR A 187 -7.88 6.93 11.51
CA TYR A 187 -7.94 7.98 12.52
C TYR A 187 -8.63 7.54 13.82
N ARG A 188 -9.65 6.69 13.72
CA ARG A 188 -10.51 6.20 14.81
C ARG A 188 -10.41 4.67 14.93
N THR A 189 -9.18 4.16 14.95
CA THR A 189 -8.91 2.73 15.15
C THR A 189 -9.60 2.20 16.42
N GLY A 190 -10.35 1.12 16.29
CA GLY A 190 -11.18 0.51 17.34
C GLY A 190 -12.65 0.92 17.28
N GLU A 191 -13.02 1.92 16.48
CA GLU A 191 -14.39 2.42 16.33
C GLU A 191 -14.97 2.16 14.94
N GLU A 192 -14.42 1.21 14.18
CA GLU A 192 -14.75 0.95 12.77
C GLU A 192 -16.25 0.71 12.53
N THR A 193 -16.92 0.02 13.47
CA THR A 193 -18.37 -0.29 13.40
C THR A 193 -19.26 0.94 13.53
N SER A 194 -18.75 2.04 14.09
CA SER A 194 -19.51 3.27 14.28
C SER A 194 -19.57 4.12 13.01
N PHE A 195 -18.78 3.80 11.98
CA PHE A 195 -18.73 4.59 10.76
C PHE A 195 -20.02 4.47 9.95
N ARG A 196 -20.82 5.53 10.01
CA ARG A 196 -21.99 5.72 9.17
C ARG A 196 -21.95 7.09 8.52
N PHE A 197 -21.67 7.10 7.22
CA PHE A 197 -21.64 8.31 6.42
C PHE A 197 -22.65 8.20 5.27
N ASP A 198 -23.56 9.17 5.20
CA ASP A 198 -24.42 9.41 4.05
C ASP A 198 -24.24 10.87 3.63
N LEU A 199 -23.76 11.08 2.40
CA LEU A 199 -23.45 12.41 1.90
C LEU A 199 -24.69 13.31 1.83
N SER A 200 -25.82 12.77 1.40
CA SER A 200 -27.06 13.54 1.23
C SER A 200 -27.64 13.97 2.58
N GLU A 201 -27.64 13.06 3.56
CA GLU A 201 -28.08 13.34 4.92
C GLU A 201 -27.17 14.37 5.60
N THR A 202 -25.84 14.23 5.43
CA THR A 202 -24.83 15.12 5.98
C THR A 202 -24.99 16.55 5.45
N MET A 203 -25.15 16.70 4.13
CA MET A 203 -25.41 17.98 3.49
C MET A 203 -26.70 18.63 4.00
N ARG A 204 -27.78 17.87 4.13
CA ARG A 204 -29.07 18.37 4.64
C ARG A 204 -28.98 18.88 6.08
N LYS A 205 -28.20 18.19 6.94
CA LYS A 205 -27.99 18.59 8.35
C LYS A 205 -26.94 19.70 8.51
N GLY A 206 -26.17 20.03 7.47
CA GLY A 206 -25.09 21.00 7.54
C GLY A 206 -23.88 20.52 8.37
N HIS A 207 -23.74 19.21 8.59
CA HIS A 207 -22.60 18.64 9.31
C HIS A 207 -21.37 18.59 8.39
N SER A 208 -20.17 18.75 8.95
CA SER A 208 -18.95 18.58 8.17
C SER A 208 -18.66 17.11 7.98
N PHE A 209 -18.29 16.68 6.76
CA PHE A 209 -17.82 15.30 6.54
C PHE A 209 -16.60 14.95 7.41
N LYS A 210 -15.83 15.97 7.84
CA LYS A 210 -14.67 15.77 8.70
C LYS A 210 -15.05 15.29 10.10
N ASP A 211 -16.24 15.62 10.59
CA ASP A 211 -16.69 15.22 11.92
C ASP A 211 -16.88 13.69 12.00
N PHE A 212 -17.06 13.03 10.86
CA PHE A 212 -17.18 11.58 10.76
C PHE A 212 -15.84 10.84 10.69
N ILE A 213 -14.72 11.54 10.47
CA ILE A 213 -13.40 10.89 10.31
C ILE A 213 -12.36 11.40 11.31
N CYS A 214 -12.56 12.59 11.90
CA CYS A 214 -11.58 13.14 12.83
C CYS A 214 -11.51 12.30 14.10
N PRO A 215 -10.31 12.08 14.65
CA PRO A 215 -10.18 11.56 16.00
C PRO A 215 -10.59 12.63 17.03
N ASP A 216 -10.71 12.21 18.29
CA ASP A 216 -11.07 13.13 19.38
C ASP A 216 -9.98 14.17 19.67
N SER A 217 -8.70 13.82 19.42
CA SER A 217 -7.56 14.72 19.55
C SER A 217 -6.45 14.39 18.54
N LEU A 218 -5.69 15.41 18.13
CA LEU A 218 -4.43 15.28 17.39
C LEU A 218 -3.41 16.23 18.01
N GLU A 219 -2.37 15.67 18.63
CA GLU A 219 -1.29 16.41 19.28
C GLU A 219 0.04 16.00 18.67
N PHE A 220 0.80 16.98 18.16
CA PHE A 220 2.06 16.71 17.46
C PHE A 220 3.24 17.10 18.34
N GLU A 221 4.06 16.12 18.66
CA GLU A 221 5.31 16.28 19.38
C GLU A 221 6.49 16.33 18.40
N LYS A 222 7.69 16.49 18.94
CA LYS A 222 8.93 16.53 18.16
C LYS A 222 9.12 15.31 17.26
N ASP A 223 8.86 14.11 17.73
CA ASP A 223 9.23 12.86 17.05
C ASP A 223 8.13 11.80 17.05
N HIS A 224 6.94 12.15 17.53
CA HIS A 224 5.74 11.33 17.53
C HIS A 224 4.51 12.24 17.59
N PHE A 225 3.33 11.67 17.53
CA PHE A 225 2.07 12.35 17.74
C PHE A 225 1.14 11.50 18.58
N ARG A 226 0.17 12.12 19.23
CA ARG A 226 -0.94 11.46 19.90
C ARG A 226 -2.22 11.67 19.10
N MET A 227 -2.94 10.58 18.86
CA MET A 227 -4.18 10.54 18.10
C MET A 227 -5.23 9.82 18.95
N GLY A 228 -6.10 10.60 19.59
CA GLY A 228 -6.94 10.09 20.68
C GLY A 228 -6.09 9.46 21.79
N ASN A 229 -6.29 8.17 22.05
CA ASN A 229 -5.56 7.41 23.05
C ASN A 229 -4.32 6.67 22.51
N ARG A 230 -4.02 6.81 21.21
CA ARG A 230 -2.91 6.10 20.56
C ARG A 230 -1.72 7.03 20.33
N TYR A 231 -0.54 6.43 20.30
CA TYR A 231 0.69 7.08 19.88
C TYR A 231 0.98 6.71 18.43
N GLY A 232 1.47 7.65 17.64
CA GLY A 232 1.89 7.42 16.26
C GLY A 232 3.22 8.06 15.97
N ARG A 233 3.96 7.50 15.00
CA ARG A 233 5.23 8.06 14.54
C ARG A 233 5.34 7.97 13.04
N VAL A 234 5.79 9.06 12.43
CA VAL A 234 6.09 9.12 11.00
C VAL A 234 7.58 9.00 10.74
N LEU A 235 7.91 8.05 9.88
CA LEU A 235 9.24 7.76 9.34
C LEU A 235 9.26 8.01 7.84
N PHE A 236 10.42 8.30 7.28
CA PHE A 236 10.64 8.36 5.84
C PHE A 236 11.95 7.64 5.47
N LEU A 237 12.03 7.13 4.24
CA LEU A 237 13.26 6.55 3.70
C LEU A 237 14.29 7.67 3.45
N ARG A 238 15.34 7.70 4.27
CA ARG A 238 16.43 8.68 4.16
C ARG A 238 17.47 8.25 3.16
N GLU A 239 17.95 7.01 3.28
CA GLU A 239 19.02 6.46 2.46
C GLU A 239 18.63 5.06 2.01
N TYR A 240 19.11 4.67 0.83
CA TYR A 240 18.94 3.34 0.26
C TYR A 240 20.19 2.97 -0.52
N ALA A 241 20.50 1.68 -0.58
CA ALA A 241 21.57 1.17 -1.42
C ALA A 241 21.16 1.16 -2.90
N SER A 242 22.16 1.13 -3.79
CA SER A 242 21.93 1.01 -5.24
C SER A 242 21.19 -0.28 -5.63
N TYR A 243 21.24 -1.31 -4.79
CA TYR A 243 20.54 -2.58 -4.98
C TYR A 243 19.72 -2.89 -3.72
N ILE A 244 18.41 -2.95 -3.89
CA ILE A 244 17.45 -3.34 -2.85
C ILE A 244 16.79 -4.64 -3.33
N LYS A 245 16.45 -5.53 -2.41
CA LYS A 245 15.64 -6.71 -2.74
C LYS A 245 14.17 -6.32 -2.84
N ASP A 246 13.47 -6.98 -3.76
CA ASP A 246 12.04 -6.84 -4.01
C ASP A 246 11.13 -7.24 -2.83
N ASN A 247 11.70 -7.79 -1.76
CA ASN A 247 10.97 -8.19 -0.56
C ASN A 247 11.01 -7.15 0.58
N MET A 248 11.70 -6.01 0.42
CA MET A 248 11.83 -5.01 1.49
C MET A 248 10.47 -4.47 1.95
N ILE A 249 9.60 -4.08 1.00
CA ILE A 249 8.26 -3.55 1.30
C ILE A 249 7.41 -4.62 1.99
N ALA A 250 7.49 -5.87 1.53
CA ALA A 250 6.80 -7.00 2.12
C ALA A 250 7.24 -7.25 3.57
N GLU A 251 8.54 -7.24 3.87
CA GLU A 251 9.03 -7.43 5.25
C GLU A 251 8.68 -6.26 6.18
N LEU A 252 8.73 -5.02 5.69
CA LEU A 252 8.34 -3.84 6.48
C LEU A 252 6.83 -3.82 6.80
N THR A 253 6.01 -4.33 5.87
CA THR A 253 4.55 -4.40 6.02
C THR A 253 4.07 -5.75 6.57
N ASP A 254 4.97 -6.66 6.96
CA ASP A 254 4.62 -7.88 7.70
C ASP A 254 4.48 -7.64 9.21
N LEU A 255 4.96 -6.49 9.68
CA LEU A 255 4.88 -6.13 11.09
C LEU A 255 3.44 -6.12 11.56
N SER A 256 3.20 -6.82 12.68
CA SER A 256 1.88 -7.03 13.28
C SER A 256 1.35 -5.77 13.99
N ARG A 257 1.35 -4.63 13.31
CA ARG A 257 0.97 -3.29 13.79
C ARG A 257 0.09 -2.53 12.80
N ASN A 258 -0.70 -1.60 13.34
CA ASN A 258 -1.43 -0.63 12.53
C ASN A 258 -0.42 0.30 11.86
N LEU A 259 -0.30 0.18 10.54
CA LEU A 259 0.77 0.78 9.76
C LEU A 259 0.23 1.26 8.42
N MET A 260 0.58 2.48 8.06
CA MET A 260 0.31 3.04 6.75
C MET A 260 1.63 3.41 6.08
N MET A 261 1.97 2.66 5.03
CA MET A 261 3.12 2.93 4.20
C MET A 261 2.66 3.56 2.90
N SER A 262 3.42 4.51 2.38
CA SER A 262 3.13 5.09 1.09
C SER A 262 4.35 5.50 0.29
N ILE A 263 4.26 5.26 -1.01
CA ILE A 263 5.23 5.61 -2.04
C ILE A 263 4.59 6.70 -2.90
N ASP A 264 4.96 7.96 -2.71
CA ASP A 264 4.58 9.06 -3.59
C ASP A 264 5.54 9.13 -4.77
N VAL A 265 5.01 9.23 -5.99
CA VAL A 265 5.76 9.20 -7.25
C VAL A 265 5.39 10.42 -8.10
N ILE A 266 6.42 11.08 -8.62
CA ILE A 266 6.34 12.22 -9.52
C ILE A 266 7.17 11.88 -10.77
N PRO A 267 6.54 11.45 -11.87
CA PRO A 267 7.24 11.17 -13.11
C PRO A 267 7.77 12.45 -13.76
N ILE A 268 8.96 12.39 -14.36
CA ILE A 268 9.55 13.52 -15.09
C ILE A 268 9.41 13.26 -16.61
N PRO A 269 9.01 14.27 -17.41
CA PRO A 269 9.03 14.15 -18.85
C PRO A 269 10.42 13.78 -19.37
N THR A 270 10.52 12.82 -20.31
CA THR A 270 11.80 12.27 -20.76
C THR A 270 12.74 13.33 -21.34
N ASP A 271 12.22 14.32 -22.08
CA ASP A 271 13.02 15.41 -22.64
C ASP A 271 13.66 16.30 -21.55
N GLU A 272 12.93 16.51 -20.46
CA GLU A 272 13.41 17.25 -19.30
C GLU A 272 14.43 16.44 -18.50
N ALA A 273 14.18 15.15 -18.32
CA ALA A 273 15.08 14.23 -17.64
C ALA A 273 16.43 14.11 -18.35
N VAL A 274 16.41 13.88 -19.67
CA VAL A 274 17.62 13.79 -20.51
C VAL A 274 18.44 15.08 -20.41
N ARG A 275 17.81 16.25 -20.56
CA ARG A 275 18.50 17.54 -20.42
C ARG A 275 19.14 17.75 -19.05
N GLU A 276 18.47 17.35 -17.97
CA GLU A 276 19.06 17.44 -16.63
C GLU A 276 20.32 16.56 -16.52
N VAL A 277 20.26 15.33 -17.03
CA VAL A 277 21.39 14.37 -16.97
C VAL A 277 22.54 14.82 -17.86
N GLU A 278 22.27 15.29 -19.08
CA GLU A 278 23.28 15.86 -19.98
C GLU A 278 24.00 17.05 -19.34
N ASN A 279 23.25 17.96 -18.69
CA ASN A 279 23.83 19.09 -17.97
C ASN A 279 24.71 18.65 -16.79
N ARG A 280 24.32 17.62 -16.04
CA ARG A 280 25.15 17.03 -14.98
C ARG A 280 26.41 16.40 -15.54
N LEU A 281 26.30 15.62 -16.61
CA LEU A 281 27.42 14.98 -17.29
C LEU A 281 28.42 16.04 -17.81
N LEU A 282 27.94 17.11 -18.45
CA LEU A 282 28.76 18.25 -18.87
C LEU A 282 29.51 18.89 -17.70
N GLY A 283 28.87 19.01 -16.53
CA GLY A 283 29.50 19.49 -15.31
C GLY A 283 30.64 18.58 -14.83
N VAL A 284 30.42 17.26 -14.84
CA VAL A 284 31.44 16.26 -14.49
C VAL A 284 32.61 16.30 -15.48
N GLU A 285 32.35 16.32 -16.79
CA GLU A 285 33.40 16.41 -17.82
C GLU A 285 34.20 17.72 -17.71
N THR A 286 33.53 18.83 -17.37
CA THR A 286 34.18 20.12 -17.10
C THR A 286 35.11 20.04 -15.87
N ASN A 287 34.67 19.38 -14.79
CA ASN A 287 35.49 19.18 -13.59
C ASN A 287 36.72 18.31 -13.88
N ILE A 288 36.55 17.21 -14.62
CA ILE A 288 37.65 16.35 -15.07
C ILE A 288 38.65 17.15 -15.91
N THR A 289 38.15 17.92 -16.88
CA THR A 289 38.99 18.75 -17.77
C THR A 289 39.78 19.79 -16.98
N ASN A 290 39.14 20.49 -16.03
CA ASN A 290 39.80 21.48 -15.19
C ASN A 290 40.85 20.85 -14.27
N TRP A 291 40.56 19.68 -13.71
CA TRP A 291 41.50 18.92 -12.89
C TRP A 291 42.73 18.51 -13.71
N GLN A 292 42.53 17.95 -14.92
CA GLN A 292 43.61 17.58 -15.83
C GLN A 292 44.46 18.78 -16.25
N ARG A 293 43.83 19.92 -16.59
CA ARG A 293 44.54 21.18 -16.90
C ARG A 293 45.44 21.63 -15.74
N LYS A 294 44.97 21.53 -14.50
CA LYS A 294 45.75 21.86 -13.30
C LYS A 294 46.92 20.91 -13.08
N GLN A 295 46.75 19.61 -13.33
CA GLN A 295 47.86 18.64 -13.24
C GLN A 295 48.92 18.88 -14.32
N ASN A 296 48.49 19.15 -15.56
CA ASN A 296 49.39 19.48 -16.66
C ASN A 296 50.17 20.78 -16.40
N ALA A 297 49.54 21.81 -15.81
CA ALA A 297 50.22 23.04 -15.39
C ALA A 297 51.30 22.80 -14.32
N ASN A 298 51.18 21.71 -13.54
CA ASN A 298 52.17 21.27 -12.56
C ASN A 298 53.16 20.22 -13.14
N ASN A 299 53.24 20.08 -14.47
CA ASN A 299 54.05 19.08 -15.18
C ASN A 299 53.73 17.62 -14.81
N ASN A 300 52.53 17.34 -14.30
CA ASN A 300 52.08 16.00 -13.90
C ASN A 300 51.17 15.38 -14.97
N PHE A 301 51.74 14.98 -16.11
CA PHE A 301 50.98 14.48 -17.26
C PHE A 301 50.44 13.04 -17.10
N SER A 302 50.97 12.28 -16.15
CA SER A 302 50.54 10.90 -15.84
C SER A 302 49.47 10.82 -14.75
N ALA A 303 48.96 11.96 -14.30
CA ALA A 303 47.95 12.01 -13.25
C ALA A 303 46.65 11.32 -13.69
N VAL A 304 46.24 10.30 -12.95
CA VAL A 304 44.99 9.57 -13.19
C VAL A 304 43.83 10.33 -12.54
N VAL A 305 42.72 10.46 -13.28
CA VAL A 305 41.52 11.14 -12.81
C VAL A 305 41.06 10.51 -11.49
N PRO A 306 40.68 11.31 -10.47
CA PRO A 306 40.21 10.77 -9.20
C PRO A 306 39.03 9.81 -9.40
N TYR A 307 39.04 8.68 -8.69
CA TYR A 307 38.02 7.64 -8.78
C TYR A 307 36.59 8.20 -8.67
N ASP A 308 36.33 9.12 -7.74
CA ASP A 308 35.01 9.72 -7.55
C ASP A 308 34.50 10.44 -8.81
N MET A 309 35.37 11.12 -9.56
CA MET A 309 34.99 11.80 -10.81
C MET A 309 34.74 10.78 -11.93
N GLU A 310 35.53 9.71 -12.00
CA GLU A 310 35.30 8.63 -12.96
C GLU A 310 33.99 7.91 -12.69
N GLN A 311 33.69 7.66 -11.41
CA GLN A 311 32.44 7.03 -10.97
C GLN A 311 31.24 7.91 -11.31
N GLN A 312 31.28 9.21 -10.99
CA GLN A 312 30.21 10.16 -11.36
C GLN A 312 29.98 10.21 -12.88
N ARG A 313 31.06 10.18 -13.67
CA ARG A 313 30.98 10.15 -15.14
C ARG A 313 30.33 8.86 -15.63
N LYS A 314 30.72 7.72 -15.06
CA LYS A 314 30.16 6.41 -15.39
C LYS A 314 28.67 6.36 -15.06
N GLU A 315 28.28 6.69 -13.83
CA GLU A 315 26.89 6.69 -13.37
C GLU A 315 26.01 7.63 -14.20
N SER A 316 26.50 8.82 -14.53
CA SER A 316 25.75 9.77 -15.36
C SER A 316 25.54 9.25 -16.79
N LYS A 317 26.51 8.53 -17.36
CA LYS A 317 26.37 7.90 -18.68
C LYS A 317 25.44 6.71 -18.67
N GLU A 318 25.54 5.84 -17.65
CA GLU A 318 24.62 4.71 -17.46
C GLU A 318 23.19 5.20 -17.29
N PHE A 319 22.97 6.20 -16.44
CA PHE A 319 21.65 6.78 -16.25
C PHE A 319 21.11 7.46 -17.52
N LEU A 320 21.96 8.09 -18.33
CA LEU A 320 21.55 8.64 -19.62
C LEU A 320 21.12 7.53 -20.59
N ASP A 321 21.89 6.44 -20.67
CA ASP A 321 21.57 5.28 -21.51
C ASP A 321 20.28 4.59 -21.06
N ASP A 322 20.03 4.51 -19.75
CA ASP A 322 18.76 3.99 -19.21
C ASP A 322 17.56 4.81 -19.72
N LEU A 323 17.68 6.14 -19.78
CA LEU A 323 16.62 7.04 -20.26
C LEU A 323 16.44 7.03 -21.78
N THR A 324 17.52 6.86 -22.55
CA THR A 324 17.48 6.97 -24.02
C THR A 324 17.29 5.64 -24.73
N THR A 325 17.75 4.55 -24.12
CA THR A 325 17.90 3.25 -24.80
C THR A 325 17.05 2.15 -24.14
N ARG A 326 16.87 2.18 -22.80
CA ARG A 326 16.24 1.09 -22.03
C ARG A 326 14.80 1.39 -21.56
N ASP A 327 14.13 2.35 -22.18
CA ASP A 327 12.75 2.81 -21.87
C ASP A 327 12.50 3.04 -20.36
N GLN A 328 13.53 3.48 -19.63
CA GLN A 328 13.37 3.88 -18.24
C GLN A 328 12.98 5.36 -18.16
N ARG A 329 12.18 5.69 -17.15
CA ARG A 329 11.83 7.08 -16.84
C ARG A 329 12.53 7.53 -15.58
N MET A 330 12.92 8.80 -15.58
CA MET A 330 13.31 9.47 -14.34
C MET A 330 12.05 9.79 -13.55
N MET A 331 12.02 9.37 -12.29
CA MET A 331 10.94 9.66 -11.36
C MET A 331 11.50 10.22 -10.06
N PHE A 332 10.77 11.12 -9.41
CA PHE A 332 11.01 11.42 -8.01
C PHE A 332 10.06 10.63 -7.15
N ALA A 333 10.59 9.95 -6.12
CA ALA A 333 9.78 9.23 -5.16
C ALA A 333 10.10 9.62 -3.72
N VAL A 334 9.12 9.47 -2.84
CA VAL A 334 9.34 9.45 -1.39
C VAL A 334 8.54 8.31 -0.76
N LEU A 335 9.23 7.51 0.06
CA LEU A 335 8.64 6.45 0.84
C LEU A 335 8.43 6.94 2.28
N THR A 336 7.18 6.99 2.71
CA THR A 336 6.74 7.46 4.04
C THR A 336 6.04 6.32 4.76
N LEU A 337 6.30 6.13 6.04
CA LEU A 337 5.66 5.11 6.87
C LEU A 337 5.15 5.76 8.14
N VAL A 338 3.89 5.53 8.47
CA VAL A 338 3.28 5.87 9.75
C VAL A 338 2.92 4.57 10.44
N HIS A 339 3.25 4.42 11.71
CA HIS A 339 2.74 3.32 12.52
C HIS A 339 2.18 3.84 13.84
N THR A 340 1.27 3.10 14.45
CA THR A 340 0.63 3.48 15.71
C THR A 340 0.65 2.35 16.74
N ALA A 341 0.72 2.73 18.02
CA ALA A 341 0.74 1.83 19.15
C ALA A 341 -0.12 2.38 20.31
N ASP A 342 -0.48 1.51 21.25
CA ASP A 342 -1.29 1.87 22.43
C ASP A 342 -0.49 2.67 23.46
N THR A 343 0.82 2.41 23.56
CA THR A 343 1.72 3.09 24.49
C THR A 343 2.93 3.65 23.77
N LYS A 344 3.58 4.63 24.38
CA LYS A 344 4.80 5.24 23.84
C LYS A 344 5.97 4.26 23.85
N GLU A 345 6.05 3.42 24.87
CA GLU A 345 7.08 2.38 24.99
C GLU A 345 6.96 1.36 23.86
N GLN A 346 5.74 0.95 23.51
CA GLN A 346 5.49 0.07 22.38
C GLN A 346 5.81 0.76 21.06
N LEU A 347 5.45 2.04 20.91
CA LEU A 347 5.80 2.84 19.72
C LEU A 347 7.32 2.89 19.51
N ASP A 348 8.11 3.07 20.57
CA ASP A 348 9.57 3.09 20.50
C ASP A 348 10.14 1.74 20.09
N ALA A 349 9.67 0.64 20.70
CA ALA A 349 10.08 -0.72 20.34
C ALA A 349 9.72 -1.08 18.89
N ASP A 350 8.50 -0.73 18.44
CA ASP A 350 8.05 -0.95 17.07
C ASP A 350 8.89 -0.13 16.08
N THR A 351 9.24 1.12 16.41
CA THR A 351 10.15 1.93 15.60
C THR A 351 11.52 1.27 15.47
N ASP A 352 12.13 0.80 16.56
CA ASP A 352 13.44 0.14 16.51
C ASP A 352 13.41 -1.14 15.67
N THR A 353 12.28 -1.86 15.71
CA THR A 353 12.05 -3.02 14.85
C THR A 353 11.99 -2.63 13.38
N ILE A 354 11.20 -1.60 13.03
CA ILE A 354 11.12 -1.07 11.66
C ILE A 354 12.50 -0.64 11.14
N LEU A 355 13.25 0.11 11.95
CA LEU A 355 14.60 0.58 11.59
C LEU A 355 15.57 -0.60 11.41
N THR A 356 15.41 -1.67 12.17
CA THR A 356 16.25 -2.87 12.06
C THR A 356 15.93 -3.67 10.80
N VAL A 357 14.65 -3.84 10.47
CA VAL A 357 14.21 -4.45 9.20
C VAL A 357 14.72 -3.65 8.01
N ALA A 358 14.61 -2.32 8.04
CA ALA A 358 15.13 -1.47 6.97
C ALA A 358 16.65 -1.64 6.78
N ARG A 359 17.43 -1.66 7.88
CA ARG A 359 18.90 -1.83 7.83
C ARG A 359 19.32 -3.17 7.24
N LYS A 360 18.55 -4.24 7.48
CA LYS A 360 18.76 -5.56 6.83
C LYS A 360 18.72 -5.47 5.31
N HIS A 361 17.91 -4.56 4.76
CA HIS A 361 17.78 -4.28 3.32
C HIS A 361 18.63 -3.10 2.86
N LEU A 362 19.68 -2.73 3.61
CA LEU A 362 20.57 -1.60 3.31
C LEU A 362 19.83 -0.27 3.12
N CYS A 363 18.69 -0.12 3.78
CA CYS A 363 17.87 1.07 3.78
C CYS A 363 17.90 1.71 5.17
N GLN A 364 17.86 3.04 5.21
CA GLN A 364 17.78 3.78 6.47
C GLN A 364 16.51 4.62 6.48
N PHE A 365 15.59 4.26 7.36
CA PHE A 365 14.49 5.14 7.72
C PHE A 365 14.92 6.13 8.78
N SER A 366 14.27 7.29 8.82
CA SER A 366 14.48 8.29 9.85
C SER A 366 13.15 8.91 10.25
N THR A 367 13.03 9.28 11.53
CA THR A 367 11.84 9.97 12.03
C THR A 367 11.75 11.38 11.46
N LEU A 368 10.56 11.77 10.98
CA LEU A 368 10.25 13.12 10.52
C LEU A 368 10.12 14.10 11.71
N LYS A 369 11.25 14.47 12.31
CA LYS A 369 11.27 15.35 13.47
C LYS A 369 10.65 16.72 13.15
N TYR A 370 9.73 17.18 13.99
CA TYR A 370 8.93 18.40 13.85
C TYR A 370 8.03 18.47 12.61
N GLN A 371 7.90 17.36 11.87
CA GLN A 371 7.07 17.26 10.66
C GLN A 371 6.09 16.09 10.73
N GLN A 372 5.67 15.69 11.94
CA GLN A 372 4.77 14.56 12.15
C GLN A 372 3.40 14.78 11.48
N MET A 373 2.84 15.99 11.54
CA MET A 373 1.58 16.31 10.85
C MET A 373 1.72 16.27 9.33
N ASP A 374 2.82 16.82 8.79
CA ASP A 374 3.08 16.84 7.36
C ASP A 374 3.35 15.43 6.82
N GLY A 375 4.10 14.64 7.59
CA GLY A 375 4.35 13.24 7.30
C GLY A 375 3.08 12.39 7.32
N LEU A 376 2.22 12.57 8.33
CA LEU A 376 0.95 11.86 8.44
C LEU A 376 0.05 12.15 7.23
N ASN A 377 -0.12 13.43 6.91
CA ASN A 377 -0.91 13.86 5.75
C ASN A 377 -0.31 13.39 4.41
N THR A 378 1.02 13.21 4.35
CA THR A 378 1.68 12.60 3.20
C THR A 378 1.37 11.12 3.11
N ALA A 379 1.46 10.34 4.19
CA ALA A 379 1.31 8.89 4.13
C ALA A 379 -0.12 8.44 3.79
N LEU A 380 -1.13 9.15 4.29
CA LEU A 380 -2.54 8.82 4.10
C LEU A 380 -2.98 8.89 2.63
N PRO A 381 -3.96 8.08 2.18
CA PRO A 381 -4.47 8.06 0.81
C PRO A 381 -5.33 9.29 0.47
N ILE A 382 -4.99 10.46 1.02
CA ILE A 382 -5.65 11.74 0.75
C ILE A 382 -5.28 12.21 -0.66
N GLY A 383 -3.99 12.11 -1.01
CA GLY A 383 -3.42 12.64 -2.27
C GLY A 383 -2.63 13.95 -2.08
N HIS A 384 -2.15 14.23 -0.87
CA HIS A 384 -1.46 15.47 -0.55
C HIS A 384 -0.07 15.21 0.04
N ARG A 385 0.97 15.54 -0.73
CA ARG A 385 2.37 15.40 -0.29
C ARG A 385 2.83 16.70 0.38
N LYS A 386 3.15 16.64 1.68
CA LYS A 386 3.66 17.78 2.47
C LYS A 386 5.16 17.71 2.80
N ILE A 387 5.82 16.60 2.51
CA ILE A 387 7.26 16.44 2.74
C ILE A 387 8.06 16.53 1.44
N ASN A 388 9.23 17.17 1.49
CA ASN A 388 10.11 17.39 0.32
C ASN A 388 11.34 16.46 0.31
N ALA A 389 11.25 15.29 0.95
CA ALA A 389 12.32 14.29 1.03
C ALA A 389 12.36 13.38 -0.22
N LEU A 390 12.25 13.96 -1.41
CA LEU A 390 12.19 13.23 -2.67
C LEU A 390 13.56 12.64 -3.06
N ARG A 391 13.54 11.52 -3.79
CA ARG A 391 14.70 10.81 -4.34
C ARG A 391 14.52 10.59 -5.82
N THR A 392 15.58 10.80 -6.60
CA THR A 392 15.57 10.47 -8.03
C THR A 392 15.77 8.96 -8.18
N LEU A 393 14.86 8.32 -8.88
CA LEU A 393 14.88 6.90 -9.20
C LEU A 393 14.63 6.72 -10.69
N THR A 394 15.12 5.61 -11.24
CA THR A 394 14.62 5.08 -12.50
C THR A 394 13.37 4.24 -12.28
N THR A 395 12.63 3.91 -13.34
CA THR A 395 11.49 2.99 -13.29
C THR A 395 11.88 1.67 -12.62
N GLU A 396 13.01 1.07 -13.02
CA GLU A 396 13.49 -0.20 -12.47
C GLU A 396 13.79 -0.08 -10.97
N SER A 397 14.46 1.01 -10.56
CA SER A 397 14.78 1.26 -9.15
C SER A 397 13.51 1.43 -8.29
N LEU A 398 12.46 2.04 -8.84
CA LEU A 398 11.18 2.22 -8.18
C LEU A 398 10.36 0.92 -8.17
N ALA A 399 10.48 0.08 -9.19
CA ALA A 399 9.77 -1.19 -9.31
C ALA A 399 10.13 -2.18 -8.19
N VAL A 400 11.34 -2.08 -7.64
CA VAL A 400 11.75 -2.85 -6.43
C VAL A 400 10.89 -2.54 -5.21
N LEU A 401 10.26 -1.36 -5.15
CA LEU A 401 9.30 -0.99 -4.10
C LEU A 401 7.88 -1.51 -4.37
N MET A 402 7.75 -2.61 -5.10
CA MET A 402 6.45 -3.18 -5.44
C MET A 402 5.63 -3.50 -4.18
N PRO A 403 4.31 -3.26 -4.23
CA PRO A 403 3.48 -3.42 -3.06
C PRO A 403 2.99 -4.85 -2.88
N PHE A 404 3.36 -5.82 -3.73
CA PHE A 404 2.72 -7.14 -3.78
C PHE A 404 3.41 -8.20 -2.92
N ARG A 405 2.63 -9.13 -2.35
CA ARG A 405 3.16 -10.25 -1.57
C ARG A 405 2.34 -11.52 -1.75
N VAL A 406 1.11 -11.52 -1.24
CA VAL A 406 0.25 -12.71 -1.22
C VAL A 406 -1.21 -12.30 -1.18
N GLN A 407 -2.04 -12.97 -1.99
CA GLN A 407 -3.47 -12.71 -2.00
C GLN A 407 -4.16 -13.38 -0.81
N GLU A 408 -5.03 -12.63 -0.13
CA GLU A 408 -5.92 -13.17 0.90
C GLU A 408 -7.27 -13.59 0.32
N ILE A 409 -7.81 -14.68 0.85
CA ILE A 409 -9.12 -15.21 0.50
C ILE A 409 -9.97 -15.16 1.77
N MET A 410 -10.81 -14.13 1.87
CA MET A 410 -11.68 -13.88 3.01
C MET A 410 -13.07 -13.49 2.52
N ASP A 411 -13.75 -14.45 1.92
CA ASP A 411 -15.09 -14.25 1.39
C ASP A 411 -16.12 -14.14 2.52
N GLU A 412 -16.96 -13.11 2.45
CA GLU A 412 -18.15 -13.02 3.31
C GLU A 412 -19.05 -14.26 3.14
N GLY A 413 -19.47 -14.84 4.26
CA GLY A 413 -20.20 -16.11 4.32
C GLY A 413 -19.38 -17.30 3.83
N GLY A 414 -18.06 -17.17 3.75
CA GLY A 414 -17.16 -18.23 3.30
C GLY A 414 -17.01 -19.35 4.32
N ILE A 415 -16.60 -20.50 3.81
CA ILE A 415 -16.27 -21.68 4.61
C ILE A 415 -14.77 -21.71 4.87
N TYR A 416 -14.38 -22.18 6.05
CA TYR A 416 -12.96 -22.33 6.38
C TYR A 416 -12.30 -23.43 5.52
N CYS A 417 -11.24 -23.07 4.81
CA CYS A 417 -10.50 -23.96 3.91
C CYS A 417 -9.05 -24.20 4.35
N GLY A 418 -8.58 -23.56 5.42
CA GLY A 418 -7.21 -23.67 5.92
C GLY A 418 -6.58 -22.33 6.25
N GLU A 419 -5.26 -22.31 6.36
CA GLU A 419 -4.47 -21.11 6.62
C GLU A 419 -3.57 -20.81 5.42
N ASN A 420 -3.36 -19.53 5.13
CA ASN A 420 -2.40 -19.09 4.16
C ASN A 420 -0.98 -19.38 4.67
N ALA A 421 -0.19 -20.14 3.93
CA ALA A 421 1.15 -20.54 4.36
C ALA A 421 2.16 -19.39 4.50
N ILE A 422 1.88 -18.21 3.92
CA ILE A 422 2.76 -17.03 3.98
C ILE A 422 2.29 -16.02 5.02
N SER A 423 1.01 -15.66 5.01
CA SER A 423 0.48 -14.63 5.91
C SER A 423 -0.06 -15.19 7.21
N HIS A 424 -0.28 -16.51 7.27
CA HIS A 424 -0.93 -17.22 8.38
C HIS A 424 -2.37 -16.78 8.65
N ASN A 425 -2.98 -16.03 7.72
CA ASN A 425 -4.39 -15.67 7.77
C ASN A 425 -5.29 -16.86 7.43
N LEU A 426 -6.51 -16.88 7.98
CA LEU A 426 -7.51 -17.88 7.61
C LEU A 426 -7.94 -17.70 6.15
N ILE A 427 -8.11 -18.82 5.45
CA ILE A 427 -8.68 -18.89 4.11
C ILE A 427 -10.17 -19.19 4.26
N MET A 428 -11.02 -18.19 4.03
CA MET A 428 -12.48 -18.31 4.03
C MET A 428 -12.99 -18.19 2.60
N CYS A 429 -13.54 -19.27 2.03
CA CYS A 429 -13.95 -19.33 0.63
C CYS A 429 -15.46 -19.51 0.51
N ASN A 430 -16.14 -18.66 -0.26
CA ASN A 430 -17.56 -18.81 -0.55
C ASN A 430 -17.74 -19.28 -2.00
N LYS A 431 -17.95 -20.60 -2.18
CA LYS A 431 -18.08 -21.21 -3.51
C LYS A 431 -19.24 -20.64 -4.33
N ALA A 432 -20.30 -20.13 -3.69
CA ALA A 432 -21.43 -19.51 -4.39
C ALA A 432 -21.05 -18.23 -5.14
N LYS A 433 -19.90 -17.61 -4.81
CA LYS A 433 -19.37 -16.44 -5.52
C LYS A 433 -18.56 -16.81 -6.76
N LEU A 434 -18.23 -18.09 -6.95
CA LEU A 434 -17.47 -18.57 -8.10
C LEU A 434 -18.38 -18.75 -9.31
N LEU A 435 -17.87 -18.46 -10.51
CA LEU A 435 -18.58 -18.75 -11.76
C LEU A 435 -18.89 -20.25 -11.91
N ASN A 436 -18.00 -21.10 -11.39
CA ASN A 436 -18.18 -22.53 -11.31
C ASN A 436 -17.76 -23.03 -9.91
N PRO A 437 -18.70 -23.50 -9.07
CA PRO A 437 -18.42 -23.89 -7.68
C PRO A 437 -17.79 -25.28 -7.52
N ASN A 438 -17.30 -25.90 -8.60
CA ASN A 438 -16.65 -27.21 -8.55
C ASN A 438 -15.31 -27.18 -7.79
N SER A 439 -14.94 -28.30 -7.15
CA SER A 439 -13.67 -28.42 -6.44
C SER A 439 -13.06 -29.79 -6.64
N PHE A 440 -11.73 -29.84 -6.73
CA PHE A 440 -10.96 -31.07 -6.83
C PHE A 440 -10.08 -31.21 -5.59
N LEU A 441 -10.15 -32.36 -4.93
CA LEU A 441 -9.26 -32.70 -3.83
C LEU A 441 -8.31 -33.82 -4.27
N LEU A 442 -7.08 -33.44 -4.60
CA LEU A 442 -6.06 -34.33 -5.13
C LEU A 442 -4.94 -34.51 -4.10
N GLY A 443 -4.29 -35.68 -4.12
CA GLY A 443 -3.24 -36.01 -3.17
C GLY A 443 -2.91 -37.49 -3.18
N VAL A 444 -1.73 -37.85 -2.70
CA VAL A 444 -1.30 -39.25 -2.58
C VAL A 444 -2.01 -39.95 -1.40
N PRO A 445 -2.07 -41.30 -1.34
CA PRO A 445 -2.55 -41.99 -0.14
C PRO A 445 -1.82 -41.51 1.12
N GLY A 446 -2.55 -41.28 2.21
CA GLY A 446 -1.99 -40.75 3.47
C GLY A 446 -1.81 -39.23 3.55
N SER A 447 -2.07 -38.47 2.48
CA SER A 447 -1.93 -36.98 2.48
C SER A 447 -3.05 -36.22 3.19
N GLY A 448 -4.05 -36.92 3.76
CA GLY A 448 -5.18 -36.28 4.45
C GLY A 448 -6.39 -35.95 3.56
N LYS A 449 -6.45 -36.43 2.31
CA LYS A 449 -7.61 -36.21 1.40
C LYS A 449 -8.95 -36.53 2.06
N SER A 450 -9.11 -37.75 2.57
CA SER A 450 -10.39 -38.19 3.15
C SER A 450 -10.78 -37.36 4.38
N PHE A 451 -9.79 -36.98 5.20
CA PHE A 451 -9.99 -36.10 6.33
C PHE A 451 -10.50 -34.72 5.91
N SER A 452 -9.84 -34.08 4.92
CA SER A 452 -10.27 -32.78 4.39
C SER A 452 -11.66 -32.84 3.73
N ALA A 453 -11.98 -33.94 3.04
CA ALA A 453 -13.31 -34.14 2.46
C ALA A 453 -14.39 -34.25 3.54
N LYS A 454 -14.15 -35.03 4.60
CA LYS A 454 -15.08 -35.16 5.75
C LYS A 454 -15.28 -33.82 6.46
N MET A 455 -14.19 -33.09 6.73
CA MET A 455 -14.26 -31.74 7.31
C MET A 455 -15.11 -30.80 6.46
N LEU A 456 -14.94 -30.81 5.14
CA LEU A 456 -15.74 -30.01 4.22
C LEU A 456 -17.22 -30.38 4.28
N ILE A 457 -17.54 -31.68 4.31
CA ILE A 457 -18.92 -32.18 4.39
C ILE A 457 -19.59 -31.70 5.68
N VAL A 458 -18.95 -31.92 6.84
CA VAL A 458 -19.48 -31.49 8.14
C VAL A 458 -19.67 -29.99 8.15
N PHE A 459 -18.73 -29.23 7.60
CA PHE A 459 -18.85 -27.77 7.55
C PHE A 459 -20.04 -27.31 6.71
N LEU A 460 -20.23 -27.88 5.52
CA LEU A 460 -21.39 -27.59 4.68
C LEU A 460 -22.69 -27.90 5.44
N ALA A 461 -22.77 -29.06 6.10
CA ALA A 461 -23.95 -29.44 6.88
C ALA A 461 -24.25 -28.48 8.04
N LEU A 462 -23.22 -27.88 8.67
CA LEU A 462 -23.39 -26.96 9.80
C LEU A 462 -23.63 -25.52 9.38
N ALA A 463 -23.02 -25.08 8.27
CA ALA A 463 -22.99 -23.68 7.85
C ALA A 463 -24.01 -23.34 6.75
N THR A 464 -24.46 -24.33 5.98
CA THR A 464 -25.41 -24.13 4.88
C THR A 464 -26.63 -25.03 5.02
N GLY A 465 -27.67 -24.74 4.25
CA GLY A 465 -28.86 -25.59 4.12
C GLY A 465 -28.81 -26.45 2.86
N ASP A 466 -27.60 -26.77 2.35
CA ASP A 466 -27.43 -27.48 1.08
C ASP A 466 -27.69 -28.98 1.24
N ASP A 467 -28.25 -29.61 0.21
CA ASP A 467 -28.36 -31.07 0.13
C ASP A 467 -26.98 -31.70 -0.14
N ILE A 468 -26.56 -32.62 0.72
CA ILE A 468 -25.27 -33.29 0.62
C ILE A 468 -25.45 -34.74 0.15
N LEU A 469 -24.90 -35.04 -1.03
CA LEU A 469 -24.91 -36.39 -1.61
C LEU A 469 -23.48 -36.93 -1.70
N ILE A 470 -23.24 -38.09 -1.10
CA ILE A 470 -21.90 -38.68 -1.01
C ILE A 470 -21.89 -40.05 -1.72
N CYS A 471 -21.02 -40.19 -2.72
CA CYS A 471 -20.72 -41.46 -3.34
C CYS A 471 -19.40 -41.97 -2.76
N ASP A 472 -19.48 -42.91 -1.83
CA ASP A 472 -18.35 -43.42 -1.06
C ASP A 472 -18.13 -44.93 -1.34
N PRO A 473 -17.37 -45.28 -2.39
CA PRO A 473 -17.08 -46.67 -2.72
C PRO A 473 -16.16 -47.35 -1.70
N GLU A 474 -15.36 -46.58 -0.95
CA GLU A 474 -14.38 -47.07 0.02
C GLU A 474 -14.96 -47.22 1.44
N ARG A 475 -16.20 -46.73 1.65
CA ARG A 475 -16.95 -46.76 2.92
C ARG A 475 -16.24 -46.01 4.06
N GLU A 476 -15.50 -44.96 3.75
CA GLU A 476 -14.77 -44.17 4.73
C GLU A 476 -15.65 -43.15 5.50
N VAL A 477 -16.77 -42.71 4.93
CA VAL A 477 -17.57 -41.59 5.45
C VAL A 477 -18.75 -42.05 6.32
N ARG A 478 -19.28 -43.25 6.04
CA ARG A 478 -20.56 -43.75 6.57
C ARG A 478 -20.62 -43.96 8.09
N GLN A 479 -19.48 -43.98 8.79
CA GLN A 479 -19.41 -44.20 10.25
C GLN A 479 -19.24 -42.91 11.06
N GLU A 480 -18.85 -41.79 10.42
CA GLU A 480 -18.40 -40.58 11.13
C GLU A 480 -19.25 -39.34 10.87
N VAL A 481 -20.06 -39.34 9.81
CA VAL A 481 -20.80 -38.14 9.33
C VAL A 481 -22.33 -38.37 9.26
N ALA A 482 -22.79 -39.61 9.48
CA ALA A 482 -24.18 -40.04 9.30
C ALA A 482 -25.08 -39.74 10.51
#